data_AF-A0A0V0SSJ5-F1
#
_entry.id   AF-A0A0V0SSJ5-F1
#
_cell.length_a   1.000
_cell.length_b   1.000
_cell.length_c   1.000
_cell.angle_alpha   90.00
_cell.angle_beta   90.00
_cell.angle_gamma   90.00
#
_symmetry.space_group_name_H-M   'P 1'
#
loop_
_entity.id
_entity.type
_entity.pdbx_description
1 polymer ?
#
loop_
_entity_poly.entity_id
_entity_poly.type
_entity_poly.pdbx_seq_one_letter_code
_entity_poly.pdbx_strand_id
1 'polypeptide(L)'
;LAKNCRENRTCAVDGCEQTHHELLHSSTPRESANRTDPSSVQRGMLAKGNGKGALLQIVRARAYGPDGTHALVNCLLDTGVQVSFIRKDIAEALGLTGFYEKVRLET
;
A
#
# COMPACT_ATOMS: atom_id res chain seq x y z
N LEU A 1 12.70 -6.41 9.21
CA LEU A 1 13.93 -6.19 10.00
C LEU A 1 14.88 -5.35 9.15
N ALA A 2 15.06 -4.07 9.49
CA ALA A 2 15.95 -3.19 8.72
C ALA A 2 17.40 -3.56 9.06
N LYS A 3 18.07 -4.29 8.17
CA LYS A 3 19.40 -4.84 8.41
C LYS A 3 20.54 -3.80 8.46
N ASN A 4 20.26 -2.52 8.18
CA ASN A 4 21.26 -1.46 8.02
C ASN A 4 20.90 -0.18 8.78
N CYS A 5 20.50 -0.29 10.06
CA CYS A 5 20.42 0.88 10.92
C CYS A 5 21.82 1.24 11.42
N ARG A 6 22.32 2.45 11.07
CA ARG A 6 23.61 2.96 11.60
C ARG A 6 23.53 3.34 13.08
N GLU A 7 22.32 3.55 13.60
CA GLU A 7 22.09 3.78 15.02
C GLU A 7 21.91 2.45 15.75
N ASN A 8 22.88 2.09 16.59
CA ASN A 8 22.80 0.94 17.51
C ASN A 8 22.08 1.32 18.82
N ARG A 9 21.01 2.11 18.73
CA ARG A 9 20.23 2.50 19.90
C ARG A 9 19.29 1.34 20.24
N THR A 10 19.36 0.87 21.47
CA THR A 10 18.36 -0.03 22.02
C THR A 10 17.03 0.70 22.12
N CYS A 11 15.94 -0.01 21.89
CA CYS A 11 14.60 0.53 22.06
C CYS A 11 14.42 1.08 23.48
N ALA A 12 13.76 2.24 23.64
CA ALA A 12 13.50 2.80 24.97
C ALA A 12 12.17 2.33 25.58
N VAL A 13 11.47 1.38 24.96
CA VAL A 13 10.28 0.73 25.53
C VAL A 13 10.72 -0.24 26.63
N ASP A 14 10.14 -0.11 27.82
CA ASP A 14 10.44 -0.96 28.98
C ASP A 14 10.33 -2.45 28.64
N GLY A 15 11.41 -3.19 28.88
CA GLY A 15 11.50 -4.64 28.61
C GLY A 15 11.81 -5.02 27.16
N CYS A 16 12.11 -4.05 26.28
CA CYS A 16 12.52 -4.35 24.89
C CYS A 16 14.04 -4.19 24.68
N GLU A 17 14.74 -5.31 24.55
CA GLU A 17 16.21 -5.35 24.36
C GLU A 17 16.66 -5.23 22.89
N GLN A 18 15.72 -5.01 21.96
CA GLN A 18 15.99 -5.02 20.53
C GLN A 18 16.43 -3.65 20.00
N THR A 19 17.20 -3.66 18.90
CA THR A 19 17.70 -2.46 18.21
C THR A 19 16.72 -2.03 17.12
N HIS A 20 15.67 -1.34 17.53
CA HIS A 20 14.64 -0.82 16.63
C HIS A 20 13.98 0.46 17.15
N HIS A 21 13.29 1.16 16.26
CA HIS A 21 12.54 2.36 16.62
C HIS A 21 11.25 2.02 17.37
N GLU A 22 10.92 2.75 18.43
CA GLU A 22 9.79 2.47 19.35
C GLU A 22 8.43 2.32 18.63
N LEU A 23 8.25 3.01 17.51
CA LEU A 23 7.08 2.90 16.62
C LEU A 23 6.83 1.48 16.06
N LEU A 24 7.78 0.56 16.17
CA LEU A 24 7.58 -0.85 15.81
C LEU A 24 6.84 -1.64 16.89
N HIS A 25 6.70 -1.10 18.10
CA HIS A 25 5.74 -1.61 19.07
C HIS A 25 4.33 -1.24 18.62
N SER A 26 3.49 -2.25 18.41
CA SER A 26 2.09 -2.04 18.09
C SER A 26 1.40 -1.47 19.34
N SER A 27 1.05 -0.19 19.33
CA SER A 27 0.33 0.50 20.42
C SER A 27 -1.15 0.13 20.53
N THR A 28 -1.56 -0.99 19.93
CA THR A 28 -2.93 -1.50 20.04
C THR A 28 -2.91 -2.79 20.86
N PRO A 29 -3.59 -2.83 22.02
CA PRO A 29 -3.89 -4.09 22.67
C PRO A 29 -4.60 -4.99 21.66
N ARG A 30 -4.08 -6.20 21.45
CA ARG A 30 -4.79 -7.27 20.77
C ARG A 30 -6.00 -7.68 21.63
N GLU A 31 -7.07 -6.91 21.58
CA GLU A 31 -8.37 -7.39 22.02
C GLU A 31 -8.90 -8.36 20.96
N SER A 32 -8.81 -9.64 21.31
CA SER A 32 -9.51 -10.72 20.66
C SER A 32 -11.02 -10.54 20.86
N ALA A 33 -11.72 -9.97 19.89
CA ALA A 33 -13.14 -10.22 19.66
C ALA A 33 -13.57 -9.69 18.28
N ASN A 34 -14.02 -10.60 17.41
CA ASN A 34 -15.01 -10.37 16.35
C ASN A 34 -15.02 -8.98 15.67
N ARG A 35 -14.02 -8.69 14.85
CA ARG A 35 -14.15 -7.66 13.80
C ARG A 35 -14.17 -8.31 12.42
N THR A 36 -15.35 -8.35 11.82
CA THR A 36 -15.61 -8.73 10.43
C THR A 36 -15.23 -7.60 9.48
N ASP A 37 -14.00 -7.10 9.57
CA ASP A 37 -13.52 -6.01 8.71
C ASP A 37 -12.08 -6.29 8.28
N PRO A 38 -11.79 -6.43 6.97
CA PRO A 38 -10.44 -6.75 6.53
C PRO A 38 -9.62 -5.46 6.45
N SER A 39 -9.23 -4.90 7.60
CA SER A 39 -8.09 -3.97 7.65
C SER A 39 -6.80 -4.71 8.00
N SER A 40 -6.64 -5.92 7.47
CA SER A 40 -5.30 -6.42 7.21
C SER A 40 -4.81 -5.65 6.01
N VAL A 41 -3.87 -4.73 6.20
CA VAL A 41 -3.02 -4.31 5.08
C VAL A 41 -2.30 -5.58 4.63
N GLN A 42 -2.91 -6.29 3.68
CA GLN A 42 -2.27 -7.36 2.96
C GLN A 42 -1.12 -6.73 2.20
N ARG A 43 0.03 -6.67 2.86
CA ARG A 43 1.30 -6.44 2.21
C ARG A 43 1.40 -7.57 1.20
N GLY A 44 1.20 -7.28 -0.08
CA GLY A 44 1.23 -8.28 -1.13
C GLY A 44 2.55 -9.02 -1.03
N MET A 45 2.53 -10.23 -0.47
CA MET A 45 3.65 -11.14 -0.58
C MET A 45 3.42 -11.87 -1.89
N LEU A 46 4.26 -11.60 -2.89
CA LEU A 46 4.36 -12.52 -4.02
C LEU A 46 4.80 -13.87 -3.45
N ALA A 47 3.87 -14.82 -3.36
CA ALA A 47 4.26 -16.21 -3.17
C ALA A 47 5.18 -16.57 -4.35
N LYS A 48 6.38 -17.04 -4.05
CA LYS A 48 7.32 -17.56 -5.06
C LYS A 48 6.69 -18.82 -5.66
N GLY A 49 5.85 -18.64 -6.68
CA GLY A 49 5.23 -19.73 -7.41
C GLY A 49 6.27 -20.43 -8.29
N ASN A 50 6.29 -21.75 -8.30
CA ASN A 50 7.13 -22.58 -9.18
C ASN A 50 6.73 -22.51 -10.67
N GLY A 51 5.93 -21.52 -11.08
CA GLY A 51 5.45 -21.34 -12.44
C GLY A 51 6.19 -20.25 -13.18
N LYS A 52 6.38 -20.42 -14.50
CA LYS A 52 7.02 -19.44 -15.41
C LYS A 52 6.23 -18.12 -15.61
N GLY A 53 5.29 -17.80 -14.72
CA GLY A 53 4.39 -16.64 -14.84
C GLY A 53 4.58 -15.65 -13.69
N ALA A 54 4.64 -14.36 -14.03
CA ALA A 54 4.57 -13.30 -13.03
C ALA A 54 3.13 -13.12 -12.56
N LEU A 55 2.90 -13.17 -11.24
CA LEU A 55 1.61 -12.83 -10.64
C LEU A 55 1.61 -11.32 -10.37
N LEU A 56 0.71 -10.57 -11.01
CA LEU A 56 0.52 -9.15 -10.74
C LEU A 56 -0.29 -8.97 -9.45
N GLN A 57 0.15 -8.07 -8.59
CA GLN A 57 -0.57 -7.72 -7.36
C GLN A 57 -1.70 -6.77 -7.71
N ILE A 58 -2.93 -7.29 -7.80
CA ILE A 58 -4.11 -6.50 -8.14
C ILE A 58 -5.07 -6.48 -6.95
N VAL A 59 -5.54 -5.28 -6.57
CA VAL A 59 -6.54 -5.07 -5.51
C VAL A 59 -7.77 -4.41 -6.09
N ARG A 60 -8.96 -4.86 -5.66
CA ARG A 60 -10.20 -4.18 -5.99
C ARG A 60 -10.44 -3.02 -5.01
N ALA A 61 -10.71 -1.84 -5.54
CA ALA A 61 -10.91 -0.62 -4.77
C ALA A 61 -12.12 0.17 -5.29
N ARG A 62 -12.52 1.19 -4.53
CA ARG A 62 -13.50 2.19 -4.94
C ARG A 62 -12.77 3.51 -5.12
N ALA A 63 -12.81 4.06 -6.34
CA ALA A 63 -12.29 5.38 -6.64
C ALA A 63 -13.42 6.40 -6.54
N TYR A 64 -13.16 7.54 -5.91
CA TYR A 64 -14.14 8.61 -5.69
C TYR A 64 -13.75 9.86 -6.48
N GLY A 65 -14.74 10.46 -7.13
CA GLY A 65 -14.65 11.77 -7.75
C GLY A 65 -15.02 12.91 -6.78
N PRO A 66 -14.85 14.17 -7.20
CA PRO A 66 -15.03 15.35 -6.34
C PRO A 66 -16.44 15.46 -5.76
N ASP A 67 -17.46 15.05 -6.51
CA ASP A 67 -18.87 15.17 -6.15
C ASP A 67 -19.42 13.92 -5.44
N GLY A 68 -18.54 13.02 -4.99
CA GLY A 68 -18.93 11.76 -4.34
C GLY A 68 -19.33 10.63 -5.32
N THR A 69 -19.36 10.90 -6.63
CA THR A 69 -19.45 9.86 -7.68
C THR A 69 -18.32 8.85 -7.50
N HIS A 70 -18.60 7.56 -7.70
CA HIS A 70 -17.57 6.53 -7.50
C HIS A 70 -17.66 5.39 -8.50
N ALA A 71 -16.53 4.73 -8.71
CA ALA A 71 -16.40 3.55 -9.56
C ALA A 71 -15.65 2.44 -8.83
N LEU A 72 -16.08 1.19 -9.04
CA LEU A 72 -15.28 0.03 -8.63
C LEU A 72 -14.18 -0.22 -9.67
N VAL A 73 -12.94 -0.27 -9.21
CA VAL A 73 -11.75 -0.37 -10.06
C VAL A 73 -10.85 -1.49 -9.57
N ASN A 74 -10.03 -2.01 -10.48
CA ASN A 74 -8.91 -2.88 -10.15
C ASN A 74 -7.63 -2.04 -10.21
N CYS A 75 -6.84 -2.07 -9.13
CA CYS A 75 -5.60 -1.33 -8.97
C CYS A 75 -4.43 -2.29 -9.03
N LEU A 76 -3.49 -2.05 -9.94
CA LEU A 76 -2.19 -2.70 -9.91
C LEU A 76 -1.34 -2.06 -8.81
N LEU A 77 -0.89 -2.86 -7.84
CA LEU A 77 0.05 -2.44 -6.81
C LEU A 77 1.47 -2.64 -7.34
N ASP A 78 2.03 -1.57 -7.88
CA ASP A 78 3.38 -1.56 -8.41
C ASP A 78 4.31 -0.82 -7.45
N THR A 79 5.26 -1.52 -6.84
CA THR A 79 6.27 -0.93 -5.94
C THR A 79 7.44 -0.30 -6.70
N GLY A 80 7.52 -0.49 -8.02
CA GLY A 80 8.58 0.05 -8.87
C GLY A 80 8.27 1.42 -9.46
N VAL A 81 7.06 1.95 -9.30
CA VAL A 81 6.64 3.24 -9.86
C VAL A 81 6.64 4.34 -8.80
N GLN A 82 7.08 5.54 -9.20
CA GLN A 82 7.00 6.75 -8.36
C GLN A 82 5.63 7.45 -8.47
N VAL A 83 4.89 7.17 -9.55
CA VAL A 83 3.65 7.86 -9.91
C VAL A 83 2.54 6.84 -10.12
N SER A 84 1.32 7.16 -9.66
CA SER A 84 0.13 6.37 -9.91
C SER A 84 -0.56 6.81 -11.19
N PHE A 85 -1.05 5.83 -11.97
CA PHE A 85 -1.80 6.09 -13.19
C PHE A 85 -3.26 5.64 -13.05
N ILE A 86 -4.16 6.42 -13.62
CA ILE A 86 -5.57 6.08 -13.78
C ILE A 86 -5.88 6.02 -15.27
N ARG A 87 -6.76 5.10 -15.67
CA ARG A 87 -7.23 5.08 -17.06
C ARG A 87 -8.11 6.30 -17.32
N LYS A 88 -8.00 6.84 -18.54
CA LYS A 88 -8.74 8.02 -18.97
C LYS A 88 -10.27 7.85 -18.86
N ASP A 89 -10.80 6.69 -19.26
CA ASP A 89 -12.23 6.37 -19.19
C ASP A 89 -12.77 6.48 -17.76
N ILE A 90 -12.01 5.99 -16.78
CA ILE A 90 -12.37 6.07 -15.37
C ILE A 90 -12.25 7.50 -14.84
N ALA A 91 -11.20 8.23 -15.23
CA ALA A 91 -11.04 9.64 -14.83
C ALA A 91 -12.21 10.50 -15.34
N GLU A 92 -12.63 10.31 -16.59
CA GLU A 92 -13.79 10.98 -17.19
C GLU A 92 -15.09 10.60 -16.47
N ALA A 93 -15.32 9.32 -16.21
CA ALA A 93 -16.51 8.85 -15.49
C ALA A 93 -16.60 9.37 -14.04
N LEU A 94 -15.45 9.65 -13.42
CA LEU A 94 -15.37 10.25 -12.08
C LEU A 94 -15.42 11.78 -12.09
N GLY A 95 -15.51 12.42 -13.26
CA GLY A 95 -15.52 13.88 -13.38
C GLY A 95 -14.19 14.54 -12.97
N LEU A 96 -13.07 13.82 -13.07
CA LEU A 96 -11.76 14.38 -12.74
C LEU A 96 -11.38 15.43 -13.79
N THR A 97 -10.98 16.61 -13.31
CA THR A 97 -10.48 17.71 -14.14
C THR A 97 -9.05 18.04 -13.77
N GLY A 98 -8.29 18.60 -14.70
CA GLY A 98 -6.89 18.94 -14.48
C GLY A 98 -6.20 19.40 -15.75
N PHE A 99 -4.95 19.83 -15.61
CA PHE A 99 -4.12 20.23 -16.74
C PHE A 99 -3.54 19.01 -17.44
N TYR A 100 -3.38 19.11 -18.76
CA TYR A 100 -2.62 18.14 -19.53
C TYR A 100 -1.13 18.38 -19.34
N GLU A 101 -0.44 17.38 -18.81
CA GLU A 101 1.01 17.36 -18.71
C GLU A 101 1.58 16.22 -19.54
N LYS A 102 2.71 16.47 -20.21
CA LYS A 102 3.48 15.41 -20.87
C LYS A 102 4.43 14.80 -19.85
N VAL A 103 4.14 13.58 -19.44
CA VAL A 103 5.01 12.83 -18.53
C VAL A 103 5.92 11.91 -19.33
N ARG A 104 7.21 11.89 -18.99
CA ARG A 104 8.16 10.88 -19.50
C ARG A 104 8.16 9.71 -18.52
N LEU A 105 7.89 8.52 -19.03
CA LEU A 105 7.96 7.29 -18.25
C LEU A 105 9.35 6.70 -18.43
N GLU A 106 10.04 6.47 -17.32
CA GLU A 106 11.32 5.76 -17.28
C GLU A 106 11.11 4.42 -16.56
N THR A 107 11.79 3.39 -17.04
CA THR A 107 11.76 2.01 -16.53
C THR A 107 13.12 1.60 -16.03
#